data_AF-A0A920S3R2-F1
#
_entry.id   AF-A0A920S3R2-F1
#
_cell.length_a   1.000
_cell.length_b   1.000
_cell.length_c   1.000
_cell.angle_alpha   90.00
_cell.angle_beta   90.00
_cell.angle_gamma   90.00
#
_symmetry.space_group_name_H-M   'P 1'
#
loop_
_entity.id
_entity.type
_entity.pdbx_description
1 polymer ?
#
loop_
_entity_poly.entity_id
_entity_poly.type
_entity_poly.pdbx_seq_one_letter_code
_entity_poly.pdbx_strand_id
1 'polypeptide(L)' 'MMLSSYEQDYRRSLEHPELFWSEQAKAIDWFHSPERVMEEDSNGVVRWFGGGKLNTAWLALDRHVEAGRGTRSR' A
#
# COMPACT_ATOMS: atom_id res chain seq x y z
N MET A 1 -12.91 22.70 -15.99
CA MET A 1 -11.73 21.94 -16.45
C MET A 1 -11.76 20.59 -15.75
N MET A 2 -11.71 19.47 -16.47
CA MET A 2 -11.58 18.16 -15.83
C MET A 2 -10.20 18.07 -15.18
N LEU A 3 -10.11 17.71 -13.90
CA LEU A 3 -8.84 17.44 -13.24
C LEU A 3 -8.20 16.19 -13.86
N SER A 4 -6.89 16.20 -14.05
CA SER A 4 -6.14 15.01 -14.43
C SER A 4 -6.23 13.92 -13.36
N SER A 5 -6.01 12.65 -13.71
CA SER A 5 -5.98 11.54 -12.74
C SER A 5 -4.96 11.79 -11.63
N TYR A 6 -3.80 12.36 -11.97
CA TYR A 6 -2.79 12.75 -10.99
C TYR A 6 -3.32 13.76 -9.97
N GLU A 7 -3.95 14.84 -10.42
CA GLU A 7 -4.47 15.89 -9.52
C GLU A 7 -5.57 15.35 -8.60
N GLN A 8 -6.40 14.44 -9.10
CA GLN A 8 -7.45 13.80 -8.32
C GLN A 8 -6.87 12.91 -7.21
N ASP A 9 -5.91 12.05 -7.54
CA ASP A 9 -5.26 11.16 -6.57
C ASP A 9 -4.41 11.94 -5.56
N TYR A 10 -3.66 12.95 -6.02
CA TYR A 10 -2.88 13.83 -5.15
C TYR A 10 -3.79 14.53 -4.13
N ARG A 11 -4.88 15.15 -4.58
CA ARG A 11 -5.84 15.79 -3.69
C ARG A 11 -6.45 14.77 -2.71
N ARG A 12 -6.85 13.58 -3.16
CA ARG A 12 -7.42 12.54 -2.30
C ARG A 12 -6.42 12.07 -1.23
N SER A 13 -5.14 11.96 -1.56
CA SER A 13 -4.09 11.58 -0.63
C SER A 13 -3.84 12.62 0.49
N LEU A 14 -4.17 13.89 0.25
CA LEU A 14 -4.05 14.96 1.24
C LEU A 14 -5.32 15.13 2.07
N GLU A 15 -6.49 15.11 1.42
CA GLU A 15 -7.78 15.34 2.08
C GLU A 15 -8.24 14.13 2.90
N HIS A 16 -7.94 12.92 2.41
CA HIS A 16 -8.37 11.66 3.01
C HIS A 16 -7.23 10.63 3.01
N PRO A 17 -6.11 10.89 3.71
CA PRO A 17 -4.90 10.08 3.63
C PRO A 17 -5.12 8.62 4.04
N GLU A 18 -5.84 8.36 5.14
CA GLU A 18 -6.07 7.00 5.61
C GLU A 18 -6.89 6.16 4.61
N LEU A 19 -7.97 6.73 4.07
CA LEU A 19 -8.80 6.07 3.06
C LEU A 19 -8.02 5.83 1.77
N PHE A 20 -7.29 6.85 1.30
CA PHE A 20 -6.45 6.74 0.11
C PHE A 20 -5.43 5.61 0.27
N TRP A 21 -4.65 5.61 1.36
CA TRP A 21 -3.65 4.57 1.58
C TRP A 21 -4.24 3.20 1.88
N SER A 22 -5.46 3.12 2.43
CA SER A 22 -6.21 1.86 2.55
C SER A 22 -6.54 1.25 1.19
N GLU A 23 -6.95 2.07 0.22
CA GLU A 23 -7.20 1.62 -1.15
C GLU A 23 -5.90 1.15 -1.81
N GLN A 24 -4.82 1.93 -1.70
CA GLN A 24 -3.55 1.57 -2.32
C GLN A 24 -2.93 0.30 -1.70
N ALA A 25 -3.12 0.08 -0.40
CA ALA A 25 -2.63 -1.12 0.29
C ALA A 25 -3.24 -2.42 -0.24
N LYS A 26 -4.41 -2.38 -0.90
CA LYS A 26 -5.05 -3.55 -1.53
C LYS A 26 -4.27 -4.08 -2.75
N ALA A 27 -3.34 -3.29 -3.29
CA ALA A 27 -2.46 -3.74 -4.37
C ALA A 27 -1.31 -4.66 -3.89
N ILE A 28 -1.15 -4.81 -2.57
CA ILE A 28 -0.13 -5.64 -1.95
C ILE A 28 -0.77 -6.94 -1.45
N ASP A 29 -0.12 -8.06 -1.72
CA ASP A 29 -0.54 -9.37 -1.26
C ASP A 29 -0.08 -9.61 0.20
N TRP A 30 -0.89 -9.13 1.14
CA TRP A 30 -0.66 -9.32 2.57
C TRP A 30 -0.95 -10.76 2.99
N PHE A 31 -0.15 -11.31 3.90
CA PHE A 31 -0.51 -12.55 4.60
C PHE A 31 -1.60 -12.29 5.65
N HIS A 32 -1.54 -11.12 6.29
CA HIS A 32 -2.62 -10.58 7.10
C HIS A 32 -2.77 -9.10 6.76
N SER A 33 -3.94 -8.71 6.25
CA SER A 33 -4.23 -7.32 5.92
C SER A 33 -4.16 -6.43 7.18
N PRO A 34 -3.67 -5.19 7.06
CA PRO A 34 -3.61 -4.27 8.19
C PRO A 34 -5.00 -3.94 8.73
N GLU A 35 -5.12 -3.88 10.06
CA GLU A 35 -6.34 -3.50 10.75
C GLU A 35 -6.47 -1.97 10.87
N ARG A 36 -5.33 -1.28 11.00
CA ARG A 36 -5.24 0.18 10.98
C ARG A 36 -4.25 0.62 9.93
N VAL A 37 -4.64 1.55 9.06
CA VAL A 37 -3.76 2.03 7.99
C VAL A 37 -2.83 3.11 8.51
N MET A 38 -3.32 3.99 9.37
CA MET A 38 -2.56 5.11 9.93
C MET A 38 -3.01 5.35 11.37
N GLU A 39 -2.06 5.41 12.30
CA GLU A 39 -2.31 5.80 13.70
C GLU A 39 -1.25 6.78 14.15
N GLU A 40 -1.67 7.97 14.58
CA GLU A 40 -0.78 8.98 15.14
C GLU A 40 -0.91 8.98 16.67
N ASP A 41 0.22 8.88 17.38
CA ASP A 41 0.22 8.98 18.84
C ASP A 41 0.35 10.44 19.33
N SER A 42 0.24 10.63 20.65
CA SER A 42 0.26 11.96 21.28
C SER A 42 1.56 12.75 21.07
N ASN A 43 2.63 12.09 20.59
CA ASN A 43 3.92 12.73 20.30
C ASN A 43 4.06 13.08 18.80
N GLY A 44 3.00 12.89 18.00
CA GLY A 44 3.03 13.10 16.56
C GLY A 44 3.75 12.00 15.78
N VAL A 45 4.00 10.83 16.40
CA VAL A 45 4.60 9.69 15.68
C VAL A 45 3.49 8.92 14.98
N VAL A 46 3.60 8.84 13.65
CA VAL A 46 2.65 8.09 12.82
C VAL A 46 3.16 6.66 12.60
N ARG A 47 2.33 5.68 12.95
CA ARG A 47 2.50 4.26 12.62
C ARG A 47 1.60 3.89 11.46
N TRP A 48 2.13 3.14 10.50
CA TRP A 48 1.42 2.76 9.29
C TRP A 48 1.19 1.24 9.24
N PHE A 49 0.02 0.86 8.73
CA PHE A 49 -0.36 -0.53 8.46
C PHE A 49 -0.27 -1.47 9.69
N GLY A 50 -0.72 -0.97 10.84
CA GLY A 50 -0.77 -1.70 12.11
C GLY A 50 -1.58 -3.00 12.00
N GLY A 51 -1.04 -4.07 12.59
CA GLY A 51 -1.60 -5.42 12.50
C GLY A 51 -1.29 -6.16 11.18
N GLY A 52 -0.77 -5.46 10.17
CA GLY A 52 -0.41 -6.04 8.89
C GLY A 52 0.79 -6.98 8.97
N LYS A 53 0.74 -8.09 8.24
CA LYS A 53 1.88 -9.02 8.09
C LYS A 53 2.12 -9.31 6.62
N LEU A 54 3.37 -9.14 6.21
CA LEU A 54 3.85 -9.44 4.87
C LEU A 54 5.29 -9.94 4.91
N ASN A 55 5.78 -10.40 3.76
CA ASN A 55 7.21 -10.64 3.53
C ASN A 55 7.62 -9.91 2.26
N THR A 56 8.51 -8.91 2.41
CA THR A 56 8.97 -8.06 1.30
C THR A 56 9.74 -8.85 0.25
N ALA A 57 10.56 -9.83 0.66
CA ALA A 57 11.31 -10.67 -0.28
C ALA A 57 10.34 -11.52 -1.12
N TRP A 58 9.36 -12.14 -0.48
CA TRP A 58 8.32 -12.92 -1.18
C TRP A 58 7.52 -12.04 -2.15
N LEU A 59 7.08 -10.85 -1.72
CA LEU A 59 6.33 -9.91 -2.57
C LEU A 59 7.12 -9.48 -3.82
N ALA A 60 8.43 -9.25 -3.66
CA ALA A 60 9.30 -8.73 -4.70
C ALA A 60 9.86 -9.82 -5.64
N LEU A 61 9.91 -11.09 -5.20
CA LEU A 61 10.56 -12.18 -5.93
C LEU A 61 9.60 -13.36 -6.13
N ASP A 62 9.35 -14.13 -5.06
CA ASP A 62 8.65 -15.41 -5.09
C ASP A 62 7.25 -15.27 -5.71
N ARG A 63 6.50 -14.24 -5.32
CA ARG A 63 5.18 -13.94 -5.89
C ARG A 63 5.20 -13.81 -7.41
N HIS A 64 6.26 -13.24 -7.98
CA HIS A 64 6.41 -13.12 -9.42
C HIS A 64 6.81 -14.44 -10.08
N VAL A 65 7.64 -15.25 -9.41
CA VAL A 65 7.97 -16.61 -9.86
C VAL A 65 6.72 -17.48 -9.89
N GLU A 66 5.94 -17.49 -8.81
CA GLU A 66 4.67 -18.19 -8.66
C GLU A 66 3.65 -17.75 -9.72
N ALA A 67 3.63 -16.45 -10.07
CA ALA A 67 2.82 -15.91 -11.16
C ALA A 67 3.37 -16.21 -12.58
N GLY A 68 4.31 -17.15 -12.71
CA GLY A 68 4.85 -17.61 -13.99
C GLY A 68 5.90 -16.69 -14.62
N ARG A 69 6.42 -15.70 -13.89
CA ARG A 69 7.40 -14.72 -14.39
C ARG A 69 8.84 -15.01 -13.95
N GLY A 70 9.12 -16.23 -13.51
CA GLY A 70 10.42 -16.61 -12.95
C GLY A 70 11.59 -16.55 -13.93
N THR A 71 11.34 -16.65 -15.25
CA THR A 71 12.37 -16.55 -16.29
C THR A 71 12.50 -15.16 -16.89
N ARG A 72 11.77 -14.16 -16.36
CA ARG A 72 11.74 -12.81 -16.91
C ARG A 72 13.00 -12.04 -16.51
N SER A 73 14.01 -12.05 -17.37
CA SER A 73 15.21 -11.22 -17.27
C SER A 73 15.07 -9.97 -18.14
N ARG A 74 14.41 -8.93 -17.59
CA ARG A 74 14.08 -7.64 -18.22
C ARG A 74 13.39 -7.68 -19.58
#